data_AF-F7JKS6-F1
#
_entry.id   AF-F7JKS6-F1
#
_cell.length_a   1.000
_cell.length_b   1.000
_cell.length_c   1.000
_cell.angle_alpha   90.00
_cell.angle_beta   90.00
_cell.angle_gamma   90.00
#
_symmetry.space_group_name_H-M   'P 1'
#
loop_
_entity.id
_entity.type
_entity.pdbx_description
1 polymer ?
#
loop_
_entity_poly.entity_id
_entity_poly.type
_entity_poly.pdbx_seq_one_letter_code
_entity_poly.pdbx_strand_id
1 'polypeptide(L)'
;MDSTYNQYNYDLVNSICDYYIYLCMMYDKEVSAIGFSLLTGIDRYTIATWRDGGNKLSTKSSDIGKKIYDYREESLSNKLVTGKQNPVGVLGVLNRHYAWNLPGVSKERTSERALTAAELPKLGEVKRIESEKD
;
A
#
# COMPACT_ATOMS: atom_id res chain seq x y z
N MET A 1 -9.44 17.65 27.68
CA MET A 1 -8.45 16.84 28.42
C MET A 1 -8.65 15.44 27.90
N ASP A 2 -7.83 15.10 26.93
CA ASP A 2 -8.21 14.15 25.90
C ASP A 2 -7.59 12.80 26.25
N SER A 3 -8.24 12.12 27.19
CA SER A 3 -7.84 10.79 27.66
C SER A 3 -8.65 9.73 26.93
N THR A 4 -7.99 8.81 26.22
CA THR A 4 -8.55 7.53 25.76
C THR A 4 -8.87 6.57 26.92
N TYR A 5 -9.25 7.11 28.09
CA TYR A 5 -9.50 6.42 29.35
C TYR A 5 -8.44 5.39 29.74
N ASN A 6 -7.17 5.59 29.34
CA ASN A 6 -6.08 4.64 29.52
C ASN A 6 -6.41 3.18 29.12
N GLN A 7 -7.24 2.98 28.09
CA GLN A 7 -7.64 1.63 27.67
C GLN A 7 -6.41 0.74 27.36
N TYR A 8 -5.34 1.35 26.85
CA TYR A 8 -4.07 0.70 26.58
C TYR A 8 -2.90 1.48 27.19
N ASN A 9 -1.88 0.77 27.66
CA ASN A 9 -0.59 1.35 27.97
C ASN A 9 0.18 1.61 26.66
N TYR A 10 0.03 2.80 26.08
CA TYR A 10 0.61 3.11 24.77
C TYR A 10 2.14 3.10 24.73
N ASP A 11 2.83 3.34 25.86
CA ASP A 11 4.29 3.25 25.90
C ASP A 11 4.75 1.79 25.77
N LEU A 12 4.05 0.87 26.45
CA LEU A 12 4.27 -0.57 26.28
C LEU A 12 3.89 -1.03 24.86
N VAL A 13 2.74 -0.60 24.34
CA VAL A 13 2.32 -0.96 22.97
C VAL A 13 3.32 -0.47 21.93
N ASN A 14 3.85 0.76 22.07
CA ASN A 14 4.88 1.27 21.17
C ASN A 14 6.18 0.43 21.27
N SER A 15 6.58 0.05 22.48
CA SER A 15 7.75 -0.83 22.68
C SER A 15 7.57 -2.21 22.02
N ILE A 16 6.36 -2.78 22.12
CA ILE A 16 6.02 -4.05 21.44
C ILE A 16 5.97 -3.84 19.92
N CYS A 17 5.51 -2.69 19.44
CA CYS A 17 5.53 -2.33 18.02
C CYS A 17 6.95 -2.28 17.47
N ASP A 18 7.89 -1.69 18.21
CA ASP A 18 9.31 -1.65 17.82
C ASP A 18 9.90 -3.06 17.72
N TYR A 19 9.60 -3.93 18.69
CA TYR A 19 10.05 -5.32 18.66
C TYR A 19 9.40 -6.13 17.51
N TYR A 20 8.11 -5.92 17.25
CA TYR A 20 7.41 -6.54 16.12
C TYR A 20 8.02 -6.15 14.79
N ILE A 21 8.29 -4.86 14.57
CA ILE A 21 8.95 -4.36 13.35
C ILE A 21 10.34 -4.99 13.22
N TYR A 22 11.12 -5.04 14.30
CA TYR A 22 12.43 -5.70 14.30
C TYR A 22 12.33 -7.17 13.86
N LEU A 23 11.38 -7.93 14.42
CA LEU A 23 11.16 -9.32 14.02
C LEU A 23 10.77 -9.43 12.53
N CYS A 24 9.88 -8.57 12.05
CA CYS A 24 9.49 -8.54 10.64
C CYS A 24 10.69 -8.30 9.73
N MET A 25 11.54 -7.32 10.04
CA MET A 25 12.74 -7.04 9.25
C MET A 25 13.75 -8.18 9.31
N MET A 26 14.01 -8.73 10.50
CA MET A 26 14.97 -9.83 10.70
C MET A 26 14.59 -11.09 9.90
N TYR A 27 13.29 -11.39 9.81
CA TYR A 27 12.77 -12.57 9.11
C TYR A 27 12.24 -12.30 7.70
N ASP A 28 12.52 -11.11 7.15
CA ASP A 28 12.02 -10.71 5.83
C ASP A 28 10.50 -10.94 5.71
N LYS A 29 9.73 -10.44 6.67
CA LYS A 29 8.26 -10.43 6.69
C LYS A 29 7.75 -9.01 6.45
N GLU A 30 6.64 -8.90 5.73
CA GLU A 30 5.91 -7.65 5.60
C GLU A 30 5.34 -7.24 6.96
N VAL A 31 5.55 -5.98 7.35
CA VAL A 31 4.90 -5.40 8.52
C VAL A 31 3.43 -5.18 8.19
N SER A 32 2.51 -5.65 9.04
CA SER A 32 1.08 -5.43 8.85
C SER A 32 0.34 -5.24 10.16
N ALA A 33 -0.77 -4.49 10.11
CA ALA A 33 -1.68 -4.31 11.26
C ALA A 33 -2.29 -5.65 11.72
N ILE A 34 -2.52 -6.59 10.80
CA ILE A 34 -3.04 -7.93 11.12
C ILE A 34 -1.97 -8.74 11.87
N GLY A 35 -0.71 -8.71 11.43
CA GLY A 35 0.37 -9.39 12.15
C GLY A 35 0.63 -8.77 13.53
N PHE A 36 0.51 -7.45 13.66
CA PHE A 36 0.61 -6.78 14.96
C PHE A 36 -0.57 -7.13 15.88
N SER A 37 -1.77 -7.25 15.32
CA SER A 37 -2.98 -7.73 16.00
C SER A 37 -2.78 -9.15 16.53
N LEU A 38 -2.20 -10.06 15.73
CA LEU A 38 -1.91 -11.42 16.15
C LEU A 38 -0.93 -11.47 17.34
N LEU A 39 0.08 -10.60 17.35
CA LEU A 39 1.08 -10.55 18.43
C LEU A 39 0.50 -9.98 19.74
N THR A 40 -0.33 -8.95 19.65
CA THR A 40 -0.78 -8.16 20.81
C THR A 40 -2.17 -8.53 21.32
N GLY A 41 -2.98 -9.20 20.50
CA GLY A 41 -4.40 -9.45 20.76
C GLY A 41 -5.29 -8.21 20.56
N ILE A 42 -4.74 -7.05 20.21
CA ILE A 42 -5.52 -5.84 19.92
C ILE A 42 -6.21 -6.03 18.57
N ASP A 43 -7.52 -5.76 18.49
CA ASP A 43 -8.28 -5.95 17.27
C ASP A 43 -7.70 -5.16 16.08
N ARG A 44 -7.68 -5.79 14.90
CA ARG A 44 -7.10 -5.20 13.68
C ARG A 44 -7.79 -3.91 13.25
N TYR A 45 -9.09 -3.78 13.47
CA TYR A 45 -9.83 -2.57 13.12
C TYR A 45 -9.48 -1.44 14.10
N THR A 46 -9.27 -1.77 15.38
CA THR A 46 -8.76 -0.80 16.37
C THR A 46 -7.42 -0.20 15.94
N ILE A 47 -6.48 -1.04 15.49
CA ILE A 47 -5.17 -0.63 14.97
C ILE A 47 -5.33 0.19 13.68
N ALA A 48 -6.21 -0.22 12.76
CA ALA A 48 -6.48 0.53 11.53
C ALA A 48 -7.02 1.95 11.84
N THR A 49 -7.95 2.06 12.80
CA THR A 49 -8.49 3.36 13.22
C THR A 49 -7.43 4.22 13.93
N TRP A 50 -6.37 3.66 14.51
CA TRP A 50 -5.27 4.47 15.04
C TRP A 50 -4.57 5.28 13.94
N ARG A 51 -4.32 4.67 12.77
CA ARG A 51 -3.70 5.36 11.63
C ARG A 51 -4.55 6.54 11.15
N ASP A 52 -5.84 6.33 10.97
CA ASP A 52 -6.74 7.30 10.32
C ASP A 52 -7.09 8.52 11.20
N GLY A 53 -6.60 8.57 12.45
CA GLY A 53 -6.80 9.70 13.37
C GLY A 53 -8.26 9.94 13.78
N GLY A 54 -9.20 9.06 13.39
CA GLY A 54 -10.62 9.27 13.58
C GLY A 54 -10.98 9.46 15.06
N ASN A 55 -11.53 10.64 15.40
CA ASN A 55 -12.04 11.04 16.72
C ASN A 55 -11.21 10.56 17.93
N LYS A 56 -9.87 10.53 17.82
CA LYS A 56 -9.01 10.03 18.88
C LYS A 56 -8.29 11.17 19.59
N LEU A 57 -8.48 11.12 20.91
CA LEU A 57 -7.97 12.05 21.91
C LEU A 57 -6.45 11.87 22.19
N SER A 58 -5.85 10.74 21.77
CA SER A 58 -4.44 10.39 22.05
C SER A 58 -3.56 10.38 20.80
N THR A 59 -2.56 11.26 20.79
CA THR A 59 -1.51 11.35 19.75
C THR A 59 -0.69 10.07 19.64
N LYS A 60 -0.27 9.49 20.77
CA LYS A 60 0.55 8.27 20.81
C LYS A 60 -0.07 7.10 20.05
N SER A 61 -1.39 6.92 20.18
CA SER A 61 -2.10 5.86 19.47
C SER A 61 -1.99 6.04 17.95
N SER A 62 -2.16 7.28 17.49
CA SER A 62 -2.03 7.62 16.07
C SER A 62 -0.62 7.43 15.56
N ASP A 63 0.38 7.81 16.35
CA ASP A 63 1.79 7.64 16.00
C ASP A 63 2.16 6.16 15.84
N ILE A 64 1.65 5.27 16.71
CA ILE A 64 1.83 3.82 16.57
C ILE A 64 1.16 3.32 15.28
N GLY A 65 -0.08 3.75 15.02
CA GLY A 65 -0.81 3.36 13.81
C GLY A 65 -0.11 3.78 12.51
N LYS A 66 0.43 5.01 12.49
CA LYS A 66 1.23 5.54 11.38
C LYS A 66 2.54 4.78 11.24
N LYS A 67 3.27 4.58 12.33
CA LYS A 67 4.51 3.79 12.35
C LYS A 67 4.32 2.41 11.69
N ILE A 68 3.26 1.67 12.04
CA ILE A 68 2.98 0.36 11.42
C ILE A 68 2.76 0.48 9.90
N TYR A 69 2.10 1.55 9.45
CA TYR A 69 1.83 1.77 8.03
C TYR A 69 3.09 2.18 7.25
N ASP A 70 3.92 3.05 7.82
CA ASP A 70 5.19 3.50 7.23
C ASP A 70 6.17 2.32 7.10
N TYR A 71 6.30 1.52 8.17
CA TYR A 71 7.17 0.35 8.15
C TYR A 71 6.65 -0.79 7.27
N ARG A 72 5.36 -0.81 6.95
CA ARG A 72 4.82 -1.73 5.94
C ARG A 72 5.36 -1.40 4.56
N GLU A 73 5.31 -0.13 4.16
CA GLU A 73 5.90 0.35 2.91
C GLU A 73 7.39 0.04 2.85
N GLU A 74 8.12 0.35 3.93
CA GLU A 74 9.55 0.10 4.05
C GLU A 74 9.91 -1.40 4.01
N SER A 75 9.11 -2.25 4.65
CA SER A 75 9.34 -3.70 4.60
C SER A 75 9.12 -4.28 3.19
N LEU A 76 8.24 -3.66 2.39
CA LEU A 76 7.99 -4.04 1.01
C LEU A 76 9.06 -3.49 0.07
N SER A 77 9.52 -2.25 0.26
CA SER A 77 10.61 -1.66 -0.53
C SER A 77 11.91 -2.45 -0.35
N ASN A 78 12.25 -2.84 0.88
CA ASN A 78 13.44 -3.64 1.17
C ASN A 78 13.41 -5.02 0.49
N LYS A 79 12.22 -5.60 0.26
CA LYS A 79 12.08 -6.83 -0.52
C LYS A 79 12.47 -6.67 -1.98
N LEU A 80 12.25 -5.49 -2.57
CA LEU A 80 12.73 -5.19 -3.92
C LEU A 80 14.25 -5.10 -3.96
N VAL A 81 14.86 -4.43 -2.98
CA VAL A 81 16.32 -4.26 -2.89
C VAL A 81 17.03 -5.61 -2.70
N THR A 82 16.49 -6.48 -1.85
CA THR A 82 17.10 -7.79 -1.57
C THR A 82 16.92 -8.81 -2.70
N GLY A 83 15.92 -8.63 -3.57
CA GLY A 83 15.67 -9.50 -4.73
C GLY A 83 15.25 -10.94 -4.39
N LYS A 84 14.94 -11.24 -3.12
CA LYS A 84 14.56 -12.61 -2.67
C LYS A 84 13.16 -13.04 -3.09
N GLN A 85 12.25 -12.06 -3.26
CA GLN A 85 10.86 -12.27 -3.64
C GLN A 85 10.66 -11.86 -5.10
N ASN A 86 9.54 -12.28 -5.71
CA ASN A 86 9.19 -11.84 -7.06
C ASN A 86 9.01 -10.31 -7.09
N PRO A 87 9.89 -9.55 -7.76
CA PRO A 87 9.88 -8.09 -7.72
C PRO A 87 8.60 -7.50 -8.35
N VAL A 88 8.05 -8.17 -9.36
CA VAL A 88 6.78 -7.74 -10.00
C VAL A 88 5.61 -7.89 -9.04
N GLY A 89 5.57 -8.98 -8.26
CA GLY A 89 4.54 -9.20 -7.25
C GLY A 89 4.60 -8.14 -6.14
N VAL A 90 5.80 -7.84 -5.64
CA VAL A 90 6.02 -6.81 -4.62
C VAL A 90 5.64 -5.41 -5.14
N LEU A 91 6.05 -5.07 -6.38
CA LEU A 91 5.62 -3.82 -7.04
C LEU A 91 4.10 -3.73 -7.21
N GLY A 92 3.42 -4.83 -7.53
CA GLY A 92 1.97 -4.88 -7.61
C GLY A 92 1.28 -4.51 -6.29
N VAL A 93 1.81 -5.00 -5.16
CA VAL A 93 1.33 -4.65 -3.81
C VAL A 93 1.60 -3.17 -3.51
N LEU A 94 2.82 -2.69 -3.79
CA LEU A 94 3.20 -1.29 -3.58
C LEU A 94 2.35 -0.33 -4.41
N ASN A 95 2.08 -0.64 -5.68
CA ASN A 95 1.24 0.17 -6.55
C ASN A 95 -0.21 0.24 -6.05
N ARG A 96 -0.76 -0.88 -5.53
CA ARG A 96 -2.11 -0.92 -4.97
C ARG A 96 -2.28 -0.07 -3.72
N HIS A 97 -1.27 -0.03 -2.85
CA HIS A 97 -1.38 0.54 -1.51
C HIS A 97 -0.71 1.89 -1.31
N TYR A 98 0.29 2.22 -2.14
CA TYR A 98 1.18 3.37 -1.97
C TYR A 98 1.43 4.16 -3.26
N ALA A 99 0.83 3.75 -4.38
CA ALA A 99 0.97 4.42 -5.68
C ALA A 99 2.42 4.63 -6.14
N TRP A 100 3.32 3.67 -5.86
CA TRP A 100 4.73 3.61 -6.28
C TRP A 100 4.97 3.57 -7.80
N ASN A 101 3.94 3.76 -8.62
CA ASN A 101 4.05 3.73 -10.06
C ASN A 101 5.11 4.74 -10.50
N LEU A 102 6.09 4.27 -11.27
CA LEU A 102 7.01 5.14 -11.97
C LEU A 102 6.21 6.02 -12.96
N PRO A 103 6.58 7.30 -13.13
CA PRO A 103 6.06 8.11 -14.24
C PRO A 103 6.22 7.30 -15.55
N GLY A 104 5.15 7.18 -16.32
CA GLY A 104 5.11 6.42 -17.58
C GLY A 104 4.52 5.00 -17.53
N VAL A 105 4.47 4.32 -16.37
CA VAL A 105 4.14 2.86 -16.34
C VAL A 105 2.66 2.57 -16.07
N SER A 106 1.95 3.45 -15.36
CA SER A 106 0.58 3.19 -14.91
C SER A 106 -0.47 4.18 -15.42
N LYS A 107 -0.45 4.51 -16.71
CA LYS A 107 -1.41 5.36 -17.45
C LYS A 107 -0.96 6.81 -17.69
N GLU A 108 0.22 7.03 -18.25
CA GLU A 108 0.39 8.13 -19.22
C GLU A 108 -0.14 7.72 -20.61
N ARG A 109 -1.31 7.09 -20.62
CA ARG A 109 -2.24 7.13 -21.76
C ARG A 109 -3.33 8.18 -21.54
N THR A 110 -3.17 9.09 -20.58
CA THR A 110 -4.05 10.26 -20.45
C THR A 110 -3.74 11.36 -21.46
N SER A 111 -2.75 11.17 -22.34
CA SER A 111 -2.61 11.95 -23.57
C SER A 111 -2.91 11.11 -24.83
N GLU A 112 -3.84 10.14 -24.77
CA GLU A 112 -4.58 9.84 -25.98
C GLU A 112 -5.34 11.13 -26.34
N ARG A 113 -4.75 11.92 -27.24
CA ARG A 113 -5.32 13.14 -27.80
C ARG A 113 -6.78 12.85 -28.11
N ALA A 114 -7.69 13.64 -27.53
CA ALA A 114 -9.11 13.54 -27.89
C ALA A 114 -9.22 13.66 -29.41
N LEU A 115 -9.65 12.57 -30.07
CA LEU A 115 -9.85 12.57 -31.50
C LEU A 115 -10.91 13.61 -31.83
N THR A 116 -10.62 14.49 -32.78
CA THR A 116 -11.64 15.42 -33.27
C THR A 116 -12.71 14.62 -34.01
N ALA A 117 -13.91 15.19 -34.16
CA ALA A 117 -15.02 14.49 -34.85
C ALA A 117 -14.65 14.01 -36.28
N ALA A 118 -13.66 14.64 -36.91
CA ALA A 118 -13.13 14.25 -38.23
C ALA A 118 -12.23 13.00 -38.19
N GLU A 119 -11.68 12.66 -37.02
CA GLU A 119 -10.71 11.57 -36.81
C GLU A 119 -11.38 10.32 -36.20
N LEU A 120 -12.70 10.35 -35.97
CA LEU A 120 -13.46 9.20 -35.50
C LEU A 120 -13.61 8.16 -36.64
N PRO A 121 -13.47 6.85 -36.35
CA PRO A 121 -13.76 5.79 -37.31
C PRO A 121 -15.20 5.91 -37.83
N LYS A 122 -15.38 5.98 -39.14
CA LYS A 122 -16.71 6.03 -39.75
C LYS A 122 -17.32 4.63 -39.73
N LEU A 123 -18.55 4.52 -39.22
CA LEU A 123 -19.26 3.26 -39.13
C LEU A 123 -19.51 2.70 -40.54
N GLY A 124 -18.75 1.67 -40.93
CA GLY A 124 -18.85 1.00 -42.24
C GLY A 124 -17.50 0.75 -42.94
N GLU A 125 -16.41 1.41 -42.55
CA GLU A 125 -15.07 1.18 -43.12
C GLU A 125 -14.36 0.01 -42.42
N VAL A 126 -14.83 -1.22 -42.67
CA VAL A 126 -14.04 -2.41 -42.33
C VAL A 126 -12.96 -2.56 -43.40
N LYS A 127 -11.72 -2.14 -43.13
CA LYS A 127 -10.57 -2.52 -43.95
C LYS A 127 -10.46 -4.06 -43.93
N ARG A 128 -10.78 -4.70 -45.05
CA ARG A 128 -10.46 -6.11 -45.26
C ARG A 128 -8.95 -6.25 -45.20
N ILE A 129 -8.48 -7.07 -44.28
CA ILE A 129 -7.08 -7.49 -44.23
C ILE A 129 -6.93 -8.47 -45.41
N GLU A 130 -6.24 -8.04 -46.47
CA GLU A 130 -5.84 -8.95 -47.53
C GLU A 130 -4.82 -9.92 -46.95
N SER A 131 -5.21 -11.18 -46.85
CA SER A 131 -4.31 -12.29 -46.59
C SER A 131 -3.52 -12.56 -47.88
N GLU A 132 -2.26 -12.13 -47.94
CA GLU A 132 -1.32 -12.61 -48.95
C GLU A 132 -1.18 -14.14 -48.83
N LYS A 133 -1.54 -14.83 -49.91
CA LYS A 133 -1.06 -16.17 -50.22
C LYS A 133 0.22 -16.00 -51.02
N ASP A 134 1.31 -16.61 -50.56
CA ASP A 134 2.14 -17.54 -51.34
C ASP A 134 3.03 -18.34 -50.38
#